data_AF-A0A942LH54-F1
#
_entry.id   AF-A0A942LH54-F1
#
_cell.length_a   1.000
_cell.length_b   1.000
_cell.length_c   1.000
_cell.angle_alpha   90.00
_cell.angle_beta   90.00
_cell.angle_gamma   90.00
#
_symmetry.space_group_name_H-M   'P 1'
#
loop_
_entity.id
_entity.type
_entity.pdbx_description
1 polymer ?
#
loop_
_entity_poly.entity_id
_entity_poly.type
_entity_poly.pdbx_seq_one_letter_code
_entity_poly.pdbx_strand_id
1 'polypeptide(L)' 'MNPVLRTLPLMRSCKEAASLMVAREDRPLTRTERWALRLHLSLCKACPNFEGQVLTMRQAMKQWRNDSDHG' A
#
# COMPACT_ATOMS: atom_id res chain seq x y z
N MET A 1 -19.99 12.76 6.30
CA MET A 1 -19.40 11.46 6.72
C MET A 1 -18.36 11.75 7.80
N ASN A 2 -18.47 11.11 8.97
CA ASN A 2 -17.81 11.55 10.20
C ASN A 2 -16.28 11.29 10.19
N PRO A 3 -15.42 12.32 10.30
CA PRO A 3 -13.97 12.20 10.14
C PRO A 3 -13.28 11.36 11.22
N VAL A 4 -13.92 11.17 12.38
CA VAL A 4 -13.33 10.47 13.55
C VAL A 4 -13.26 8.95 13.35
N LEU A 5 -14.17 8.35 12.58
CA LEU A 5 -14.17 6.91 12.28
C LEU A 5 -13.07 6.51 11.27
N ARG A 6 -12.52 7.48 10.53
CA ARG A 6 -11.47 7.28 9.51
C ARG A 6 -10.07 7.09 10.11
N THR A 7 -9.92 7.45 11.38
CA THR A 7 -8.67 7.34 12.15
C THR A 7 -8.47 5.99 12.82
N LEU A 8 -9.49 5.13 12.86
CA LEU A 8 -9.37 3.79 13.42
C LEU A 8 -8.65 2.85 12.42
N PRO A 9 -7.56 2.19 12.83
CA PRO A 9 -6.71 1.39 11.95
C PRO A 9 -7.44 0.22 11.27
N LEU A 10 -8.53 -0.26 11.87
CA LEU A 10 -9.35 -1.36 11.38
C LEU A 10 -10.52 -0.91 10.48
N MET A 11 -10.96 0.35 10.58
CA MET A 11 -12.11 0.89 9.83
C MET A 11 -11.70 1.56 8.51
N ARG A 12 -10.46 1.33 8.06
CA ARG A 12 -10.04 1.76 6.72
C ARG A 12 -10.76 0.91 5.68
N SER A 13 -11.39 1.57 4.72
CA SER A 13 -11.95 0.90 3.55
C SER A 13 -10.84 0.30 2.69
N CYS A 14 -11.16 -0.71 1.87
CA CYS A 14 -10.20 -1.28 0.90
C CYS A 14 -9.59 -0.19 -0.01
N LYS A 15 -10.36 0.85 -0.34
CA LYS A 15 -9.90 2.01 -1.12
C LYS A 15 -8.79 2.78 -0.39
N GLU A 16 -8.92 2.98 0.92
CA GLU A 16 -7.90 3.67 1.70
C GLU A 16 -6.67 2.80 1.91
N ALA A 17 -6.84 1.50 2.15
CA ALA A 17 -5.72 0.56 2.21
C ALA A 17 -4.94 0.58 0.89
N ALA A 18 -5.63 0.51 -0.26
CA ALA A 18 -5.02 0.63 -1.58
C ALA A 18 -4.29 1.97 -1.75
N SER A 19 -4.89 3.09 -1.30
CA SER A 19 -4.23 4.40 -1.36
C SER A 19 -2.95 4.46 -0.53
N LEU A 20 -2.90 3.80 0.63
CA LEU A 20 -1.69 3.70 1.45
C LEU A 20 -0.63 2.80 0.80
N MET A 21 -1.04 1.73 0.11
CA MET A 21 -0.11 0.87 -0.63
C MET A 21 0.58 1.63 -1.76
N VAL A 22 -0.18 2.42 -2.54
CA VAL A 22 0.39 3.27 -3.59
C VAL A 22 1.24 4.39 -2.98
N ALA A 23 0.73 5.08 -1.96
CA ALA A 23 1.48 6.15 -1.29
C ALA A 23 2.80 5.66 -0.68
N ARG A 24 2.93 4.38 -0.32
CA ARG A 24 4.17 3.77 0.16
C ARG A 24 5.29 3.76 -0.90
N GLU A 25 4.93 3.74 -2.19
CA GLU A 25 5.89 3.78 -3.29
C GLU A 25 6.38 5.20 -3.55
N ASP A 26 5.54 6.22 -3.30
CA ASP A 26 5.92 7.64 -3.46
C ASP A 26 6.59 8.22 -2.21
N ARG A 27 6.12 7.84 -1.02
CA ARG A 27 6.60 8.37 0.27
C ARG A 27 6.70 7.30 1.36
N PRO A 28 7.57 7.49 2.37
CA PRO A 28 7.54 6.64 3.55
C PRO A 28 6.21 6.81 4.31
N LEU A 29 5.55 5.69 4.62
CA LEU A 29 4.40 5.68 5.52
C LEU A 29 4.84 5.93 6.97
N THR A 30 4.02 6.68 7.70
CA THR A 30 4.15 6.83 9.15
C THR A 30 3.97 5.49 9.87
N ARG A 31 4.45 5.38 11.12
CA ARG A 31 4.31 4.15 11.91
C ARG A 31 2.84 3.74 12.06
N THR A 32 1.95 4.70 12.28
CA THR A 32 0.50 4.47 12.43
C THR A 32 -0.13 3.97 11.12
N GLU A 33 0.20 4.59 9.99
CA GLU A 33 -0.28 4.14 8.67
C GLU A 33 0.18 2.71 8.36
N ARG A 34 1.43 2.38 8.70
CA ARG A 34 1.98 1.05 8.52
C ARG A 34 1.25 -0.01 9.36
N TRP A 35 0.96 0.30 10.62
CA TRP A 35 0.19 -0.59 11.49
C TRP A 35 -1.25 -0.78 11.02
N ALA A 36 -1.92 0.32 10.64
CA ALA A 36 -3.27 0.25 10.08
C ALA A 36 -3.34 -0.63 8.83
N LEU A 37 -2.40 -0.43 7.90
CA LEU A 37 -2.32 -1.23 6.68
C LEU A 37 -2.10 -2.72 6.97
N ARG A 38 -1.18 -3.05 7.90
CA ARG A 38 -0.93 -4.44 8.31
C ARG A 38 -2.15 -5.12 8.91
N LEU A 39 -2.86 -4.42 9.80
CA LEU A 39 -4.09 -4.95 10.39
C LEU A 39 -5.17 -5.18 9.34
N HIS A 40 -5.37 -4.22 8.42
CA HIS A 40 -6.33 -4.37 7.34
C HIS A 40 -6.00 -5.56 6.41
N LEU A 41 -4.73 -5.72 6.04
CA LEU A 41 -4.26 -6.84 5.22
C LEU A 41 -4.44 -8.21 5.89
N SER A 42 -4.35 -8.27 7.23
CA SER A 42 -4.57 -9.52 7.97
C SER A 42 -6.04 -9.95 8.03
N LEU A 43 -6.98 -9.01 7.92
CA LEU A 43 -8.42 -9.27 8.04
C LEU A 43 -9.13 -9.31 6.68
N CYS A 44 -8.63 -8.58 5.69
CA CYS A 44 -9.22 -8.49 4.37
C CYS A 44 -8.61 -9.54 3.42
N LYS A 45 -9.46 -10.30 2.72
CA LYS A 45 -9.01 -11.29 1.73
C LYS A 45 -8.62 -10.69 0.38
N ALA A 46 -9.17 -9.53 0.02
CA ALA A 46 -8.96 -8.92 -1.30
C ALA A 46 -7.68 -8.06 -1.35
N CYS A 47 -7.38 -7.33 -0.28
CA CYS A 47 -6.28 -6.36 -0.26
C CYS A 47 -4.87 -6.98 -0.38
N PRO A 48 -4.58 -8.18 0.15
CA PRO A 48 -3.29 -8.84 -0.08
C PRO A 48 -3.02 -9.12 -1.57
N ASN A 49 -4.05 -9.45 -2.36
CA ASN A 49 -3.90 -9.66 -3.80
C ASN A 49 -3.51 -8.36 -4.51
N PHE A 50 -4.13 -7.24 -4.13
CA PHE A 50 -3.78 -5.93 -4.66
C PHE A 50 -2.35 -5.51 -4.24
N GLU A 51 -1.93 -5.80 -3.01
CA GLU A 51 -0.53 -5.58 -2.59
C GLU A 51 0.45 -6.33 -3.50
N GLY A 52 0.14 -7.58 -3.83
CA GLY A 52 0.92 -8.37 -4.79
C GLY A 52 1.06 -7.68 -6.15
N GLN A 53 -0.02 -7.12 -6.68
CA GLN A 53 0.01 -6.38 -7.96
C GLN A 53 0.94 -5.16 -7.89
N VAL A 54 0.85 -4.37 -6.82
CA VAL A 54 1.72 -3.19 -6.61
C VAL A 54 3.19 -3.62 -6.50
N LEU A 55 3.48 -4.72 -5.80
CA LEU A 55 4.85 -5.25 -5.68
C LEU A 55 5.40 -5.74 -7.02
N THR A 56 4.58 -6.35 -7.87
CA THR A 56 4.98 -6.75 -9.23
C THR A 56 5.33 -5.53 -10.08
N MET A 57 4.50 -4.49 -10.06
CA MET A 57 4.78 -3.24 -10.79
C MET A 57 6.08 -2.60 -10.32
N ARG A 58 6.31 -2.55 -8.99
CA ARG A 58 7.55 -2.04 -8.41
C ARG A 58 8.78 -2.80 -8.88
N GLN A 59 8.71 -4.13 -8.92
CA GLN A 59 9.83 -4.97 -9.38
C GLN A 59 10.13 -4.73 -10.85
N ALA A 60 9.10 -4.66 -11.71
CA ALA A 60 9.26 -4.36 -13.13
C ALA A 60 9.92 -2.98 -13.36
N MET A 61 9.49 -1.94 -12.64
CA MET A 61 10.10 -0.60 -12.75
C MET A 61 11.55 -0.58 -12.26
N LYS A 62 11.87 -1.32 -11.19
CA LYS A 62 13.26 -1.45 -10.71
C LYS A 62 14.14 -2.14 -11.75
N GLN A 63 13.66 -3.23 -12.35
CA GLN A 63 14.38 -3.93 -13.41
C GLN A 63 14.64 -3.00 -14.61
N TRP A 64 13.60 -2.30 -15.08
CA TRP A 64 13.74 -1.36 -16.20
C TRP A 64 14.77 -0.25 -15.93
N ARG A 65 14.78 0.32 -14.72
CA ARG A 65 15.78 1.32 -14.33
C ARG A 65 17.20 0.73 -14.36
N ASN A 66 17.38 -0.47 -13.83
CA ASN A 66 18.68 -1.14 -13.84
C ASN A 66 19.15 -1.41 -15.28
N ASP A 67 18.25 -1.83 -16.18
CA ASP A 67 18.56 -2.09 -17.58
C ASP A 67 18.92 -0.80 -18.34
N SER A 68 18.25 0.31 -18.02
CA SER A 68 18.48 1.62 -18.66
C SER A 68 19.81 2.26 -18.25
N ASP A 69 20.31 1.96 -17.04
CA ASP A 69 21.62 2.44 -16.56
C ASP A 69 22.80 1.65 -17.14
N HIS A 70 22.55 0.50 -17.79
CA HIS A 70 23.58 -0.35 -18.43
C HIS A 70 23.63 -0.23 -19.97
N GLY A 71 22.97 0.79 -20.55
CA GLY A 71 22.93 1.08 -21.99
C GLY A 71 23.62 2.37 -22.36
#